data_AF-A0A1F3IUA5-F1
#
_entry.id   AF-A0A1F3IUA5-F1
#
_cell.length_a   1.000
_cell.length_b   1.000
_cell.length_c   1.000
_cell.angle_alpha   90.00
_cell.angle_beta   90.00
_cell.angle_gamma   90.00
#
_symmetry.space_group_name_H-M   'P 1'
#
loop_
_entity.id
_entity.type
_entity.pdbx_description
1 polymer ?
#
loop_
_entity_poly.entity_id
_entity_poly.type
_entity_poly.pdbx_seq_one_letter_code
_entity_poly.pdbx_strand_id
1 'polypeptide(L)'
;MKRSVLIFGIIGAIFIAIGVLFKMMHWPGASIAILLGATALAIYSLLYMNEKLQGSAAGIEKAFIVFFGISGILLCMGFLFKVMHWPGAGVMIYAFFASYTILVILAIFRAANEKDKDLQYKYINNLIWLVGGMLMLTFPTIIRLLT
;
A
#
# COMPACT_ATOMS: atom_id res chain seq x y z
N MET A 1 5.74 -7.46 16.13
CA MET A 1 5.16 -8.05 14.91
C MET A 1 4.80 -9.48 15.18
N LYS A 2 3.50 -9.78 15.19
CA LYS A 2 3.01 -11.16 15.28
C LYS A 2 3.50 -11.93 14.05
N ARG A 3 3.86 -13.21 14.25
CA ARG A 3 4.34 -14.08 13.14
C ARG A 3 3.35 -14.14 11.99
N SER A 4 2.05 -14.09 12.29
CA SER A 4 0.98 -14.08 11.28
C SER A 4 1.10 -12.91 10.30
N VAL A 5 1.32 -11.68 10.80
CA VAL A 5 1.49 -10.49 9.95
C VAL A 5 2.64 -10.70 8.98
N LEU A 6 3.80 -11.14 9.48
CA LEU A 6 4.97 -11.36 8.64
C LEU A 6 4.74 -12.44 7.57
N ILE A 7 4.07 -13.55 7.92
CA ILE A 7 3.79 -14.66 7.00
C ILE A 7 2.90 -14.19 5.83
N PHE A 8 1.77 -13.51 6.12
CA PHE A 8 0.87 -13.02 5.08
C PHE A 8 1.55 -11.98 4.16
N GLY A 9 2.40 -11.11 4.72
CA GLY A 9 3.15 -10.13 3.94
C GLY A 9 4.12 -10.78 2.96
N ILE A 10 4.93 -11.74 3.42
CA ILE A 10 5.93 -12.43 2.59
C ILE A 10 5.25 -13.29 1.52
N ILE A 11 4.27 -14.11 1.91
CA ILE A 11 3.53 -14.95 0.96
C ILE A 11 2.84 -14.07 -0.08
N GLY A 12 2.16 -13.00 0.35
CA GLY A 12 1.48 -12.09 -0.57
C GLY A 12 2.44 -11.46 -1.59
N ALA A 13 3.61 -10.99 -1.14
CA ALA A 13 4.62 -10.39 -2.02
C ALA A 13 5.17 -11.39 -3.04
N ILE A 14 5.48 -12.62 -2.62
CA ILE A 14 5.99 -13.69 -3.50
C ILE A 14 4.94 -14.04 -4.57
N PHE A 15 3.68 -14.23 -4.17
CA PHE A 15 2.60 -14.58 -5.10
C PHE A 15 2.31 -13.47 -6.10
N ILE A 16 2.36 -12.19 -5.69
CA ILE A 16 2.26 -11.06 -6.62
C ILE A 16 3.43 -11.07 -7.61
N ALA A 17 4.67 -11.21 -7.14
CA ALA A 17 5.84 -11.21 -8.00
C ALA A 17 5.77 -12.34 -9.05
N ILE A 18 5.47 -13.56 -8.61
CA ILE A 18 5.29 -14.72 -9.51
C ILE A 18 4.12 -14.49 -10.46
N GLY A 19 2.99 -14.00 -9.97
CA GLY A 19 1.80 -13.76 -10.78
C GLY A 19 2.03 -12.72 -11.87
N VAL A 20 2.74 -11.63 -11.57
CA VAL A 20 3.14 -10.61 -12.55
C VAL A 20 4.11 -11.21 -13.58
N LEU A 21 5.11 -11.97 -13.14
CA LEU A 21 6.03 -12.68 -14.06
C LEU A 21 5.29 -13.62 -15.00
N PHE A 22 4.37 -14.43 -14.48
CA PHE A 22 3.57 -15.36 -15.27
C PHE A 22 2.68 -14.62 -16.26
N LYS A 23 2.14 -13.46 -15.87
CA LYS A 23 1.34 -12.63 -16.77
C LYS A 23 2.18 -12.05 -17.91
N MET A 24 3.43 -11.66 -17.65
CA MET A 24 4.36 -11.18 -18.68
C MET A 24 4.82 -12.30 -19.62
N MET A 25 5.01 -13.51 -19.09
CA MET A 25 5.44 -14.69 -19.87
C MET A 25 4.27 -15.44 -20.53
N HIS A 26 3.02 -14.96 -20.37
CA HIS A 26 1.79 -15.62 -20.82
C HIS A 26 1.60 -17.06 -20.29
N TRP A 27 2.18 -17.36 -19.13
CA TRP A 27 2.06 -18.69 -18.53
C TRP A 27 0.69 -18.89 -17.86
N PRO A 28 0.16 -20.12 -17.86
CA PRO A 28 -1.10 -20.43 -17.21
C PRO A 28 -1.00 -20.20 -15.69
N GLY A 29 -2.11 -19.80 -15.07
CA GLY A 29 -2.19 -19.60 -13.62
C GLY A 29 -1.79 -18.20 -13.11
N ALA A 30 -1.36 -17.29 -13.98
CA ALA A 30 -1.01 -15.91 -13.61
C ALA A 30 -2.12 -15.20 -12.81
N SER A 31 -3.36 -15.32 -13.27
CA SER A 31 -4.53 -14.70 -12.61
C SER A 31 -4.75 -15.22 -11.19
N ILE A 32 -4.63 -16.53 -10.98
CA ILE A 32 -4.81 -17.15 -9.66
C ILE A 32 -3.71 -16.70 -8.70
N ALA A 33 -2.45 -16.67 -9.18
CA ALA A 33 -1.33 -16.20 -8.38
C ALA A 33 -1.50 -14.73 -7.95
N ILE A 34 -1.92 -13.85 -8.87
CA ILE A 34 -2.18 -12.44 -8.55
C ILE A 34 -3.35 -12.30 -7.57
N LEU A 35 -4.42 -13.09 -7.73
CA LEU A 35 -5.56 -13.08 -6.82
C LEU A 35 -5.15 -13.45 -5.39
N LEU A 36 -4.48 -14.59 -5.22
CA LEU A 36 -4.01 -15.05 -3.91
C LEU A 36 -3.02 -14.06 -3.28
N GLY A 37 -2.09 -13.52 -4.08
CA GLY A 37 -1.12 -12.53 -3.62
C GLY A 37 -1.79 -11.24 -3.16
N ALA A 38 -2.70 -10.68 -3.95
CA ALA A 38 -3.40 -9.45 -3.63
C ALA A 38 -4.28 -9.61 -2.38
N THR A 39 -5.00 -10.73 -2.26
CA THR A 39 -5.81 -11.03 -1.07
C THR A 39 -4.94 -11.21 0.17
N ALA A 40 -3.81 -11.91 0.07
CA ALA A 40 -2.87 -12.06 1.19
C ALA A 40 -2.30 -10.72 1.66
N LEU A 41 -1.95 -9.80 0.73
CA LEU A 41 -1.49 -8.45 1.07
C LEU A 41 -2.60 -7.57 1.67
N ALA A 42 -3.85 -7.75 1.25
CA ALA A 42 -4.99 -7.08 1.89
C ALA A 42 -5.17 -7.57 3.34
N ILE A 43 -5.08 -8.89 3.58
CA ILE A 43 -5.12 -9.47 4.93
C ILE A 43 -3.93 -8.97 5.76
N TYR A 44 -2.72 -8.93 5.20
CA TYR A 44 -1.55 -8.35 5.84
C TYR A 44 -1.82 -6.92 6.33
N SER A 45 -2.42 -6.09 5.47
CA SER A 45 -2.71 -4.69 5.79
C SER A 45 -3.70 -4.55 6.96
N LEU A 46 -4.72 -5.42 7.01
CA LEU A 46 -5.67 -5.49 8.12
C LEU A 46 -5.02 -5.93 9.43
N LEU A 47 -4.21 -7.00 9.39
CA LEU A 47 -3.54 -7.52 10.59
C LEU A 47 -2.50 -6.54 11.12
N TYR A 48 -1.75 -5.87 10.23
CA TYR A 48 -0.79 -4.84 10.58
C TYR A 48 -1.47 -3.66 11.30
N MET A 49 -2.59 -3.18 10.75
CA MET A 49 -3.39 -2.12 11.36
C MET A 49 -3.88 -2.51 12.75
N ASN A 50 -4.44 -3.71 12.92
CA ASN A 50 -4.92 -4.18 14.23
C ASN A 50 -3.78 -4.25 15.27
N GLU A 51 -2.61 -4.79 14.90
CA GLU A 51 -1.47 -4.85 15.82
C GLU A 51 -0.99 -3.45 16.23
N LYS A 52 -0.87 -2.53 15.27
CA LYS A 52 -0.34 -1.18 15.54
C LYS A 52 -1.33 -0.28 16.28
N LEU A 53 -2.63 -0.44 16.07
CA LEU A 53 -3.64 0.33 16.79
C LEU A 53 -3.70 0.02 18.28
N GLN A 54 -3.37 -1.21 18.69
CA GLN A 54 -3.37 -1.63 20.10
C GLN A 54 -2.28 -0.94 20.92
N GLY A 55 -1.17 -0.55 20.29
CA GLY A 55 -0.03 0.11 20.96
C GLY A 55 0.12 1.60 20.66
N SER A 56 -0.81 2.20 19.92
CA SER A 56 -0.66 3.58 19.42
C SER A 56 -1.40 4.60 20.30
N ALA A 57 -0.76 5.75 20.51
CA ALA A 57 -1.36 6.90 21.18
C ALA A 57 -2.53 7.47 20.34
N ALA A 58 -3.57 7.99 21.00
CA ALA A 58 -4.72 8.56 20.29
C ALA A 58 -4.33 9.78 19.41
N GLY A 59 -5.09 10.01 18.34
CA GLY A 59 -4.91 11.16 17.44
C GLY A 59 -4.22 10.81 16.11
N ILE A 60 -3.22 11.62 15.73
CA ILE A 60 -2.56 11.58 14.41
C ILE A 60 -1.92 10.21 14.12
N GLU A 61 -1.37 9.55 15.13
CA GLU A 61 -0.72 8.24 14.94
C GLU A 61 -1.73 7.15 14.55
N LYS A 62 -2.87 7.06 15.25
CA LYS A 62 -3.94 6.13 14.88
C LYS A 62 -4.49 6.43 13.49
N ALA A 63 -4.71 7.70 13.16
CA ALA A 63 -5.16 8.10 11.82
C ALA A 63 -4.16 7.65 10.76
N PHE A 64 -2.86 7.88 10.97
CA PHE A 64 -1.81 7.44 10.05
C PHE A 64 -1.83 5.91 9.85
N ILE A 65 -1.96 5.13 10.93
CA ILE A 65 -2.01 3.67 10.85
C ILE A 65 -3.23 3.19 10.04
N VAL A 66 -4.40 3.81 10.27
CA VAL A 66 -5.65 3.46 9.56
C VAL A 66 -5.55 3.79 8.07
N PHE A 67 -5.13 5.01 7.73
CA PHE A 67 -4.99 5.41 6.33
C PHE A 67 -3.91 4.60 5.62
N PHE A 68 -2.83 4.22 6.30
CA PHE A 68 -1.81 3.33 5.73
C PHE A 68 -2.41 1.97 5.36
N GLY A 69 -3.19 1.37 6.26
CA GLY A 69 -3.87 0.10 6.01
C GLY A 69 -4.90 0.19 4.88
N ILE A 70 -5.74 1.24 4.87
CA ILE A 70 -6.76 1.45 3.84
C ILE A 70 -6.11 1.66 2.46
N SER A 71 -5.08 2.51 2.37
CA SER A 71 -4.37 2.72 1.10
C SER A 71 -3.71 1.43 0.60
N GLY A 72 -3.12 0.62 1.49
CA GLY A 72 -2.57 -0.69 1.12
C GLY A 72 -3.61 -1.64 0.52
N ILE A 73 -4.79 -1.73 1.14
CA ILE A 73 -5.90 -2.57 0.64
C ILE A 73 -6.41 -2.06 -0.70
N LEU A 74 -6.67 -0.74 -0.82
CA LEU A 74 -7.17 -0.13 -2.06
C LEU A 74 -6.18 -0.30 -3.21
N LEU A 75 -4.87 -0.21 -2.94
CA LEU A 75 -3.84 -0.44 -3.96
C LEU A 75 -3.86 -1.90 -4.44
N CYS A 76 -3.84 -2.86 -3.52
CA CYS A 76 -3.79 -4.29 -3.86
C CYS A 76 -5.06 -4.73 -4.60
N MET A 77 -6.24 -4.32 -4.10
CA MET A 77 -7.52 -4.66 -4.70
C MET A 77 -7.77 -3.90 -6.00
N GLY A 78 -7.41 -2.62 -6.07
CA GLY A 78 -7.51 -1.82 -7.30
C GLY A 78 -6.63 -2.39 -8.42
N PHE A 79 -5.40 -2.79 -8.10
CA PHE A 79 -4.51 -3.46 -9.05
C PHE A 79 -5.09 -4.80 -9.52
N LEU A 80 -5.58 -5.63 -8.59
CA LEU A 80 -6.22 -6.90 -8.90
C LEU A 80 -7.39 -6.72 -9.86
N PHE A 81 -8.31 -5.79 -9.57
CA PHE A 81 -9.47 -5.51 -10.41
C PHE A 81 -9.06 -5.04 -11.80
N LYS A 82 -8.02 -4.20 -11.88
CA LYS A 82 -7.47 -3.74 -13.16
C LYS A 82 -6.86 -4.89 -13.97
N VAL A 83 -6.13 -5.79 -13.32
CA VAL A 83 -5.54 -6.98 -13.94
C VAL A 83 -6.63 -7.94 -14.45
N MET A 84 -7.71 -8.11 -13.69
CA MET A 84 -8.82 -9.01 -14.00
C MET A 84 -9.89 -8.40 -14.91
N HIS A 85 -9.75 -7.11 -15.28
CA HIS A 85 -10.74 -6.35 -16.04
C HIS A 85 -12.12 -6.29 -15.37
N TRP A 86 -12.14 -6.38 -14.04
CA TRP A 86 -13.38 -6.27 -13.27
C TRP A 86 -13.88 -4.83 -13.21
N PRO A 87 -15.21 -4.62 -13.22
CA PRO A 87 -15.78 -3.29 -13.12
C PRO A 87 -15.40 -2.63 -11.79
N GLY A 88 -15.24 -1.30 -11.80
CA GLY A 88 -14.88 -0.54 -10.60
C GLY A 88 -13.38 -0.40 -10.31
N ALA A 89 -12.50 -1.00 -11.12
CA ALA A 89 -11.05 -0.87 -10.97
C ALA A 89 -10.58 0.61 -10.94
N GLY A 90 -11.14 1.44 -11.82
CA GLY A 90 -10.83 2.87 -11.87
C GLY A 90 -11.20 3.58 -10.57
N VAL A 91 -12.41 3.37 -10.08
CA VAL A 91 -12.92 3.99 -8.84
C VAL A 91 -12.04 3.62 -7.64
N MET A 92 -11.64 2.35 -7.52
CA MET A 92 -10.74 1.89 -6.44
C MET A 92 -9.37 2.56 -6.52
N ILE A 93 -8.81 2.73 -7.71
CA ILE A 93 -7.50 3.37 -7.89
C ILE A 93 -7.58 4.87 -7.57
N TYR A 94 -8.65 5.56 -7.96
CA TYR A 94 -8.84 6.96 -7.55
C TYR A 94 -9.04 7.10 -6.04
N ALA A 95 -9.79 6.19 -5.42
CA ALA A 95 -9.93 6.14 -3.97
C ALA A 95 -8.60 5.87 -3.26
N PHE A 96 -7.75 5.00 -3.83
CA PHE A 96 -6.39 4.80 -3.37
C PHE A 96 -5.62 6.12 -3.39
N PHE A 97 -5.55 6.83 -4.51
CA PHE A 97 -4.83 8.12 -4.59
C PHE A 97 -5.36 9.15 -3.60
N ALA A 98 -6.68 9.25 -3.43
CA ALA A 98 -7.27 10.14 -2.43
C ALA A 98 -6.83 9.77 -1.00
N SER A 99 -6.93 8.50 -0.62
CA SER A 99 -6.50 8.01 0.69
C SER A 99 -4.99 8.18 0.93
N TYR A 100 -4.18 7.99 -0.13
CA TYR A 100 -2.73 8.08 -0.07
C TYR A 100 -2.26 9.53 0.10
N THR A 101 -2.94 10.50 -0.52
CA THR A 101 -2.67 11.92 -0.29
C THR A 101 -2.92 12.29 1.17
N ILE A 102 -4.02 11.81 1.77
CA ILE A 102 -4.29 12.03 3.20
C ILE A 102 -3.20 11.39 4.06
N LEU A 103 -2.75 10.17 3.73
CA LEU A 103 -1.65 9.50 4.42
C LEU A 103 -0.36 10.33 4.40
N VAL A 104 0.01 10.91 3.25
CA VAL A 104 1.19 11.77 3.12
C VAL A 104 1.05 13.03 3.98
N ILE A 105 -0.11 13.66 4.00
CA ILE A 105 -0.38 14.83 4.86
C ILE A 105 -0.22 14.44 6.34
N LEU A 106 -0.79 13.31 6.77
CA LEU A 106 -0.64 12.81 8.15
C LEU A 106 0.82 12.49 8.49
N ALA A 107 1.60 11.97 7.53
CA ALA A 107 3.03 11.70 7.70
C ALA A 107 3.82 13.00 7.94
N ILE A 108 3.50 14.07 7.21
CA ILE A 108 4.09 15.40 7.41
C ILE A 108 3.78 15.92 8.81
N PHE A 109 2.52 15.89 9.23
CA PHE A 109 2.13 16.33 10.58
C PHE A 109 2.81 15.53 11.68
N ARG A 110 2.99 14.22 11.48
CA ARG A 110 3.72 13.36 12.42
C ARG A 110 5.20 13.75 12.51
N ALA A 111 5.84 14.01 11.39
CA ALA A 111 7.24 14.46 11.36
C ALA A 111 7.41 15.86 11.97
N ALA A 112 6.46 16.78 11.74
CA ALA A 112 6.53 18.16 12.23
C ALA A 112 6.31 18.29 13.75
N ASN A 113 5.48 17.41 14.33
CA ASN A 113 5.15 17.46 15.76
C ASN A 113 6.12 16.68 16.65
N GLU A 114 7.03 15.88 16.07
CA GLU A 114 7.97 15.08 16.84
C GLU A 114 9.09 15.95 17.41
N LYS A 115 9.34 15.85 18.72
CA LYS A 115 10.35 16.66 19.42
C LYS A 115 11.71 15.98 19.48
N ASP A 116 11.71 14.65 19.45
CA ASP A 116 12.91 13.84 19.41
C ASP A 116 13.50 13.85 18.00
N LYS A 117 14.74 14.34 17.87
CA LYS A 117 15.43 14.46 16.57
C LYS A 117 15.60 13.10 15.89
N ASP A 118 15.87 12.03 16.63
CA ASP A 118 16.11 10.71 16.05
C ASP A 118 14.82 10.12 15.46
N LEU A 119 13.70 10.25 16.17
CA LEU A 119 12.39 9.86 15.64
C LEU A 119 11.95 10.78 14.49
N GLN A 120 12.24 12.07 14.57
CA GLN A 120 11.93 13.02 13.51
C GLN A 120 12.64 12.65 12.20
N TYR A 121 13.94 12.34 12.25
CA TYR A 121 14.68 11.85 11.07
C TYR A 121 14.08 10.57 10.50
N LYS A 122 13.68 9.63 11.35
CA LYS A 122 13.01 8.40 10.91
C LYS A 122 11.68 8.68 10.21
N TYR A 123 10.87 9.61 10.70
CA TYR A 123 9.62 9.98 10.05
C TYR A 123 9.84 10.74 8.73
N ILE A 124 10.82 11.63 8.66
CA ILE A 124 11.20 12.30 7.42
C ILE A 124 11.67 11.29 6.37
N ASN A 125 12.50 10.32 6.76
CA ASN A 125 12.91 9.25 5.85
C ASN A 125 11.70 8.45 5.33
N ASN A 126 10.78 8.06 6.22
CA ASN A 126 9.56 7.36 5.82
C ASN A 126 8.69 8.22 4.88
N LEU A 127 8.59 9.53 5.12
CA LEU A 127 7.88 10.46 4.24
C LEU A 127 8.50 10.49 2.84
N ILE A 128 9.84 10.53 2.74
CA ILE A 128 10.54 10.49 1.45
C ILE A 128 10.20 9.21 0.68
N TRP A 129 10.20 8.05 1.35
CA TRP A 129 9.81 6.79 0.71
C TRP A 129 8.35 6.77 0.27
N LEU A 130 7.43 7.36 1.04
CA LEU A 130 6.03 7.47 0.66
C LEU A 130 5.85 8.39 -0.57
N VAL A 131 6.45 9.57 -0.56
CA VAL A 131 6.36 10.51 -1.70
C VAL A 131 7.00 9.90 -2.95
N GLY A 132 8.17 9.26 -2.82
CA GLY A 132 8.83 8.55 -3.91
C GLY A 132 7.96 7.43 -4.48
N GLY A 133 7.31 6.65 -3.61
CA GLY A 133 6.35 5.61 -4.02
C GLY A 133 5.17 6.18 -4.82
N MET A 134 4.61 7.32 -4.41
CA MET A 134 3.52 7.98 -5.14
C MET A 134 3.94 8.39 -6.55
N LEU A 135 5.12 8.99 -6.70
CA LEU A 135 5.65 9.43 -7.99
C LEU A 135 5.88 8.25 -8.94
N MET A 136 6.41 7.14 -8.43
CA MET A 136 6.59 5.92 -9.24
C MET A 136 5.26 5.36 -9.75
N LEU A 137 4.20 5.40 -8.93
CA LEU A 137 2.88 4.90 -9.31
C LEU A 137 2.17 5.79 -10.34
N THR A 138 2.42 7.11 -10.33
CA THR A 138 1.83 8.05 -11.29
C THR A 138 2.65 8.22 -12.57
N PHE A 139 3.91 7.78 -12.59
CA PHE A 139 4.81 7.94 -13.72
C PHE A 139 4.26 7.39 -15.06
N PRO A 140 3.69 6.17 -15.14
CA PRO A 140 3.15 5.65 -16.40
C PRO A 140 1.94 6.44 -16.91
N THR A 141 1.14 7.02 -16.00
CA THR A 141 0.01 7.88 -16.35
C THR A 141 0.46 9.26 -16.85
N ILE A 142 1.53 9.82 -16.29
CA ILE A 142 2.08 11.11 -16.72
C ILE A 142 2.69 10.99 -18.13
N ILE A 143 3.43 9.92 -18.41
CA ILE A 143 4.01 9.70 -19.75
C ILE A 143 2.93 9.66 -20.82
N ARG A 144 1.82 8.94 -20.58
CA ARG A 144 0.69 8.86 -21.52
C ARG A 144 -0.01 10.19 -21.79
N LEU A 145 0.15 11.20 -20.93
CA LEU A 145 -0.39 12.55 -21.16
C LEU A 145 0.57 13.45 -21.96
N LEU A 146 1.85 13.06 -22.04
CA LEU A 146 2.92 13.83 -22.69
C LEU A 146 3.28 13.32 -24.09
N THR A 147 2.80 12.13 -24.48
CA THR A 147 2.99 11.51 -25.80
C THR A 147 1.67 11.42 -26.54
#